data_AF-A0A7W7I4G4-F1
#
_entry.id   AF-A0A7W7I4G4-F1
#
_cell.length_a   1.000
_cell.length_b   1.000
_cell.length_c   1.000
_cell.angle_alpha   90.00
_cell.angle_beta   90.00
_cell.angle_gamma   90.00
#
_symmetry.space_group_name_H-M   'P 1'
#
loop_
_entity.id
_entity.type
_entity.pdbx_description
1 polymer ?
#
loop_
_entity_poly.entity_id
_entity_poly.type
_entity_poly.pdbx_seq_one_letter_code
_entity_poly.pdbx_strand_id
1 'polypeptide(L)'
;MEDLALRLAAIDADACAALRVISYFDSLAGARADLTPIVRGAAILADCPARLLDPARRVRVRVTGAGRVEWRDGTPDPEWMSVAVGTVTLWLERPGPAGPVETMILVRAADAVLAALNRTRGRGRGGAATPRAAG
;
A
#
# COMPACT_ATOMS: atom_id res chain seq x y z
N MET A 1 20.08 2.48 -35.46
CA MET A 1 19.92 3.66 -34.58
C MET A 1 18.57 3.69 -33.84
N GLU A 2 17.63 2.76 -34.10
CA GLU A 2 16.29 2.77 -33.48
C GLU A 2 16.24 2.27 -32.02
N ASP A 3 17.17 1.42 -31.57
CA ASP A 3 17.16 0.83 -30.22
C ASP A 3 17.28 1.88 -29.09
N LEU A 4 18.07 2.94 -29.31
CA LEU A 4 18.29 3.99 -28.31
C LEU A 4 17.05 4.88 -28.11
N ALA A 5 16.34 5.20 -29.19
CA ALA A 5 15.13 6.02 -29.12
C ALA A 5 13.99 5.29 -28.40
N LEU A 6 13.84 3.98 -28.65
CA LEU A 6 12.84 3.13 -27.98
C LEU A 6 13.11 3.01 -26.48
N ARG A 7 14.38 2.82 -26.08
CA ARG A 7 14.76 2.72 -24.67
C ARG A 7 14.57 4.02 -23.91
N LEU A 8 14.88 5.16 -24.52
CA LEU A 8 14.67 6.47 -23.90
C LEU A 8 13.18 6.73 -23.66
N ALA A 9 12.34 6.45 -24.66
CA ALA A 9 10.89 6.58 -24.53
C ALA A 9 10.31 5.68 -23.42
N ALA A 10 10.84 4.47 -23.25
CA ALA A 10 10.44 3.58 -22.16
C ALA A 10 10.83 4.14 -20.78
N ILE A 11 12.04 4.72 -20.66
CA ILE A 11 12.49 5.35 -19.40
C ILE A 11 11.60 6.55 -19.04
N ASP A 12 11.24 7.39 -20.00
CA ASP A 12 10.35 8.52 -19.77
C ASP A 12 8.94 8.06 -19.34
N ALA A 13 8.43 6.97 -19.93
CA ALA A 13 7.15 6.39 -19.55
C ALA A 13 7.15 5.85 -18.10
N ASP A 14 8.19 5.11 -17.72
CA ASP A 14 8.35 4.58 -16.36
C ASP A 14 8.51 5.70 -15.32
N ALA A 15 9.25 6.75 -15.66
CA ALA A 15 9.41 7.91 -14.80
C ALA A 15 8.08 8.64 -14.59
N CYS A 16 7.31 8.88 -15.65
CA CYS A 16 5.97 9.47 -15.55
C CYS A 16 5.01 8.58 -14.74
N ALA A 17 5.07 7.25 -14.92
CA ALA A 17 4.29 6.32 -14.14
C ALA A 17 4.66 6.37 -12.65
N ALA A 18 5.96 6.39 -12.33
CA ALA A 18 6.44 6.51 -10.96
C ALA A 18 5.97 7.82 -10.30
N LEU A 19 6.05 8.96 -10.99
CA LEU A 19 5.55 10.24 -10.47
C LEU A 19 4.03 10.22 -10.21
N ARG A 20 3.26 9.54 -11.07
CA ARG A 20 1.82 9.35 -10.87
C ARG A 20 1.55 8.53 -9.61
N VAL A 21 2.29 7.44 -9.42
CA VAL A 21 2.18 6.59 -8.23
C VAL A 21 2.47 7.39 -6.95
N ILE A 22 3.57 8.15 -6.94
CA ILE A 22 3.94 9.01 -5.81
C ILE A 22 2.81 10.00 -5.51
N SER A 23 2.40 10.77 -6.51
CA SER A 23 1.35 11.78 -6.36
C SER A 23 0.04 11.19 -5.85
N TYR A 24 -0.33 10.00 -6.33
CA TYR A 24 -1.55 9.32 -5.91
C TYR A 24 -1.49 8.94 -4.43
N PHE A 25 -0.42 8.28 -3.98
CA PHE A 25 -0.31 7.88 -2.57
C PHE A 25 -0.10 9.07 -1.63
N ASP A 26 0.61 10.11 -2.06
CA ASP A 26 0.74 11.35 -1.31
C ASP A 26 -0.63 12.01 -1.10
N SER A 27 -1.51 11.97 -2.12
CA SER A 27 -2.89 12.47 -1.98
C SER A 27 -3.70 11.68 -0.95
N LEU A 28 -3.55 10.36 -0.91
CA LEU A 28 -4.22 9.51 0.09
C LEU A 28 -3.69 9.76 1.50
N ALA A 29 -2.37 9.95 1.63
CA ALA A 29 -1.73 10.29 2.90
C ALA A 29 -2.21 11.66 3.42
N GLY A 30 -2.23 12.68 2.55
CA GLY A 30 -2.74 14.01 2.84
C GLY A 30 -4.23 14.01 3.22
N ALA A 31 -5.04 13.23 2.49
CA ALA A 31 -6.46 13.02 2.76
C ALA A 31 -6.72 12.11 3.98
N ARG A 32 -5.67 11.62 4.64
CA ARG A 32 -5.80 10.79 5.85
C ARG A 32 -6.61 9.52 5.61
N ALA A 33 -6.51 8.93 4.43
CA ALA A 33 -7.25 7.73 4.03
C ALA A 33 -7.03 6.53 4.95
N ASP A 34 -8.05 5.68 5.09
CA ASP A 34 -7.93 4.39 5.77
C ASP A 34 -7.19 3.34 4.91
N LEU A 35 -7.03 2.12 5.43
CA LEU A 35 -6.28 1.06 4.75
C LEU A 35 -6.91 0.63 3.42
N THR A 36 -8.24 0.54 3.32
CA THR A 36 -8.91 0.04 2.11
C THR A 36 -8.68 0.91 0.86
N PRO A 37 -8.80 2.25 0.91
CA PRO A 37 -8.41 3.11 -0.22
C PRO A 37 -6.95 2.95 -0.65
N ILE A 38 -6.03 2.73 0.30
CA ILE A 38 -4.61 2.54 0.01
C ILE A 38 -4.38 1.23 -0.76
N VAL A 39 -4.96 0.12 -0.27
CA VAL A 39 -4.88 -1.19 -0.96
C VAL A 39 -5.56 -1.16 -2.32
N ARG A 40 -6.68 -0.44 -2.45
CA ARG A 40 -7.35 -0.21 -3.73
C ARG A 40 -6.45 0.54 -4.72
N GLY A 41 -5.76 1.57 -4.25
CA GLY A 41 -4.77 2.29 -5.05
C GLY A 41 -3.68 1.38 -5.60
N ALA A 42 -3.10 0.56 -4.72
CA ALA A 42 -2.08 -0.42 -5.12
C ALA A 42 -2.61 -1.40 -6.18
N ALA A 43 -3.83 -1.90 -6.01
CA ALA A 43 -4.43 -2.85 -6.97
C ALA A 43 -4.69 -2.23 -8.34
N ILE A 44 -5.26 -1.02 -8.38
CA ILE A 44 -5.59 -0.32 -9.63
C ILE A 44 -4.31 0.09 -10.37
N LEU A 45 -3.32 0.65 -9.65
CA LEU A 45 -2.08 1.13 -10.26
C LEU A 45 -1.19 -0.01 -10.77
N ALA A 46 -1.20 -1.16 -10.10
CA ALA A 46 -0.44 -2.34 -10.52
C ALA A 46 -1.19 -3.21 -11.54
N ASP A 47 -2.46 -2.88 -11.83
CA ASP A 47 -3.37 -3.69 -12.64
C ASP A 47 -3.37 -5.18 -12.25
N CYS A 48 -3.40 -5.44 -10.94
CA CYS A 48 -3.50 -6.78 -10.38
C CYS A 48 -4.11 -6.72 -8.98
N PRO A 49 -4.63 -7.84 -8.44
CA PRO A 49 -5.16 -7.82 -7.09
C PRO A 49 -4.07 -7.45 -6.08
N ALA A 50 -4.42 -6.62 -5.09
CA ALA A 50 -3.56 -6.31 -3.95
C ALA A 50 -4.18 -6.83 -2.67
N ARG A 51 -3.34 -7.32 -1.76
CA ARG A 51 -3.76 -7.93 -0.50
C ARG A 51 -2.96 -7.36 0.65
N LEU A 52 -3.61 -6.98 1.74
CA LEU A 52 -3.01 -6.49 2.96
C LEU A 52 -3.44 -7.37 4.13
N LEU A 53 -2.46 -7.83 4.90
CA LEU A 53 -2.67 -8.64 6.11
C LEU A 53 -1.94 -7.98 7.29
N ASP A 54 -2.69 -7.73 8.36
CA ASP A 54 -2.13 -7.41 9.67
C ASP A 54 -2.54 -8.51 10.67
N PRO A 55 -1.69 -9.52 10.90
CA PRO A 55 -1.95 -10.55 11.90
C PRO A 55 -2.13 -9.99 13.31
N ALA A 56 -1.44 -8.91 13.68
CA ALA A 56 -1.50 -8.34 15.03
C ALA A 56 -2.87 -7.71 15.32
N ARG A 57 -3.54 -7.17 14.29
CA ARG A 57 -4.87 -6.53 14.40
C ARG A 57 -6.01 -7.33 13.77
N ARG A 58 -5.73 -8.53 13.26
CA ARG A 58 -6.66 -9.36 12.48
C ARG A 58 -7.30 -8.60 11.29
N VAL A 59 -6.56 -7.66 10.69
CA VAL A 59 -7.03 -6.94 9.51
C VAL A 59 -6.66 -7.72 8.26
N ARG A 60 -7.64 -7.92 7.39
CA ARG A 60 -7.51 -8.56 6.08
C ARG A 60 -8.25 -7.72 5.06
N VAL A 61 -7.53 -7.20 4.08
CA VAL A 61 -8.12 -6.44 2.96
C VAL A 61 -7.56 -7.04 1.68
N ARG A 62 -8.44 -7.38 0.74
CA ARG A 62 -8.04 -7.72 -0.62
C ARG A 62 -8.87 -6.89 -1.58
N VAL A 63 -8.21 -6.34 -2.59
CA VAL A 63 -8.84 -5.55 -3.63
C VAL A 63 -8.38 -6.07 -4.98
N THR A 64 -9.31 -6.28 -5.90
CA THR A 64 -9.01 -6.68 -7.28
C THR A 64 -8.38 -5.53 -8.08
N GLY A 65 -7.75 -5.82 -9.21
CA GLY A 65 -7.24 -4.78 -10.13
C GLY A 65 -8.33 -3.81 -10.61
N ALA A 66 -9.58 -4.26 -10.68
CA ALA A 66 -10.75 -3.42 -10.97
C ALA A 66 -11.21 -2.56 -9.75
N GLY A 67 -10.47 -2.57 -8.65
CA GLY A 67 -10.78 -1.82 -7.44
C GLY A 67 -11.87 -2.42 -6.55
N ARG A 68 -12.43 -3.59 -6.85
CA ARG A 68 -13.47 -4.20 -6.00
C ARG A 68 -12.86 -4.89 -4.78
N VAL A 69 -13.40 -4.60 -3.60
CA VAL A 69 -13.04 -5.28 -2.35
C VAL A 69 -13.60 -6.69 -2.41
N GLU A 70 -12.76 -7.69 -2.16
CA GLU A 70 -13.13 -9.09 -2.14
C GLU A 70 -12.59 -9.78 -0.90
N TRP A 71 -13.28 -10.83 -0.48
CA TRP A 71 -12.75 -11.76 0.51
C TRP A 71 -12.09 -12.94 -0.19
N ARG A 72 -10.94 -13.36 0.31
CA ARG A 72 -10.27 -14.60 -0.10
C ARG A 72 -9.65 -15.23 1.13
N ASP A 73 -9.90 -16.51 1.34
CA ASP A 73 -9.24 -17.31 2.37
C ASP A 73 -7.90 -17.85 1.88
N GLY A 74 -7.08 -18.32 2.82
CA GLY A 74 -5.77 -18.91 2.54
C GLY A 74 -4.59 -17.93 2.67
N THR A 75 -3.40 -18.51 2.79
CA THR A 75 -2.12 -17.80 2.94
C THR A 75 -1.74 -17.13 1.61
N PRO A 76 -1.25 -15.87 1.62
CA PRO A 76 -0.64 -15.27 0.43
C PRO A 76 0.49 -16.15 -0.10
N ASP A 77 0.62 -16.21 -1.43
CA ASP A 77 1.71 -16.94 -2.07
C ASP A 77 3.05 -16.26 -1.76
N PRO A 78 4.09 -16.98 -1.31
CA PRO A 78 5.40 -16.40 -1.04
C PRO A 78 6.11 -15.86 -2.30
N GLU A 79 5.73 -16.30 -3.50
CA GLU A 79 6.32 -15.82 -4.76
C GLU A 79 5.74 -14.48 -5.22
N TRP A 80 4.66 -14.01 -4.60
CA TRP A 80 4.05 -12.73 -4.91
C TRP A 80 4.90 -11.55 -4.45
N MET A 81 4.97 -10.53 -5.30
CA MET A 81 5.63 -9.26 -4.97
C MET A 81 5.04 -8.67 -3.69
N SER A 82 5.88 -8.31 -2.73
CA SER A 82 5.41 -7.85 -1.43
C SER A 82 6.34 -6.89 -0.73
N VAL A 83 5.79 -6.17 0.24
CA VAL A 83 6.52 -5.29 1.15
C VAL A 83 5.97 -5.44 2.56
N ALA A 84 6.87 -5.57 3.54
CA ALA A 84 6.54 -5.63 4.95
C ALA A 84 6.69 -4.25 5.61
N VAL A 85 5.73 -3.89 6.46
CA VAL A 85 5.63 -2.61 7.15
C VAL A 85 5.22 -2.86 8.61
N GLY A 86 6.22 -3.02 9.48
CA GLY A 86 5.99 -3.42 10.86
C GLY A 86 5.37 -4.81 10.93
N THR A 87 4.16 -4.93 11.49
CA THR A 87 3.42 -6.21 11.55
C THR A 87 2.57 -6.47 10.32
N VAL A 88 2.50 -5.53 9.38
CA VAL A 88 1.62 -5.61 8.21
C VAL A 88 2.43 -5.99 7.00
N THR A 89 1.85 -6.81 6.13
CA THR A 89 2.44 -7.07 4.81
C THR A 89 1.41 -6.75 3.74
N LEU A 90 1.88 -6.09 2.67
CA LEU A 90 1.14 -5.79 1.47
C LEU A 90 1.73 -6.63 0.33
N TRP A 91 0.87 -7.33 -0.40
CA TRP A 91 1.20 -8.09 -1.60
C TRP A 91 0.50 -7.50 -2.82
N LEU A 92 1.16 -7.61 -3.97
CA LEU A 92 0.53 -7.64 -5.28
C LEU A 92 0.45 -9.11 -5.70
N GLU A 93 -0.73 -9.62 -6.05
CA GLU A 93 -0.97 -11.03 -6.40
C GLU A 93 -0.44 -11.36 -7.82
N ARG A 94 0.84 -11.06 -8.05
CA ARG A 94 1.59 -11.31 -9.27
C ARG A 94 2.96 -11.89 -8.88
N PRO A 95 3.36 -13.03 -9.45
CA PRO A 95 4.67 -13.62 -9.17
C PRO A 95 5.80 -12.88 -9.88
N GLY A 96 7.03 -13.08 -9.39
CA GLY A 96 8.25 -12.56 -10.01
C GLY A 96 8.77 -11.27 -9.36
N PRO A 97 9.92 -10.75 -9.84
CA PRO A 97 10.50 -9.53 -9.31
C PRO A 97 9.63 -8.32 -9.67
N ALA A 98 9.48 -7.39 -8.74
CA ALA A 98 8.82 -6.12 -9.00
C ALA A 98 9.63 -5.28 -10.00
N GLY A 99 8.97 -4.78 -11.04
CA GLY A 99 9.54 -3.77 -11.93
C GLY A 99 9.69 -2.43 -11.22
N PRO A 100 10.21 -1.39 -11.92
CA PRO A 100 10.37 -0.06 -11.34
C PRO A 100 9.05 0.54 -10.83
N VAL A 101 7.97 0.38 -11.58
CA VAL A 101 6.64 0.90 -11.24
C VAL A 101 6.04 0.13 -10.07
N GLU A 102 6.05 -1.21 -10.09
CA GLU A 102 5.54 -2.03 -8.98
C GLU A 102 6.32 -1.79 -7.69
N THR A 103 7.64 -1.62 -7.79
CA THR A 103 8.48 -1.25 -6.64
C THR A 103 8.02 0.08 -6.05
N MET A 104 7.79 1.09 -6.90
CA MET A 104 7.29 2.39 -6.44
C MET A 104 5.89 2.28 -5.81
N ILE A 105 5.00 1.46 -6.38
CA ILE A 105 3.67 1.21 -5.82
C ILE A 105 3.78 0.61 -4.42
N LEU A 106 4.59 -0.44 -4.27
CA LEU A 106 4.79 -1.12 -2.98
C LEU A 106 5.38 -0.16 -1.94
N VAL A 107 6.45 0.57 -2.26
CA VAL A 107 7.09 1.52 -1.35
C VAL A 107 6.11 2.62 -0.92
N ARG A 108 5.41 3.25 -1.86
CA ARG A 108 4.51 4.37 -1.53
C ARG A 108 3.23 3.91 -0.83
N ALA A 109 2.70 2.75 -1.18
CA ALA A 109 1.60 2.14 -0.44
C ALA A 109 2.02 1.79 0.99
N ALA A 110 3.23 1.26 1.18
CA ALA A 110 3.78 0.94 2.49
C ALA A 110 3.88 2.17 3.41
N ASP A 111 4.39 3.29 2.90
CA ASP A 111 4.47 4.55 3.64
C ASP A 111 3.07 5.07 4.04
N ALA A 112 2.10 5.02 3.11
CA ALA A 112 0.73 5.41 3.38
C ALA A 112 0.06 4.49 4.42
N VAL A 113 0.30 3.17 4.36
CA VAL A 113 -0.15 2.20 5.37
C VAL A 113 0.45 2.52 6.73
N LEU A 114 1.75 2.76 6.81
CA LEU A 114 2.43 3.12 8.06
C LEU A 114 1.83 4.39 8.67
N ALA A 115 1.60 5.41 7.85
CA ALA A 115 0.96 6.65 8.28
C ALA A 115 -0.46 6.42 8.83
N ALA A 116 -1.27 5.57 8.17
CA ALA A 116 -2.60 5.19 8.66
C ALA A 116 -2.55 4.39 9.98
N LEU A 117 -1.61 3.45 10.11
CA LEU A 117 -1.43 2.64 11.31
C LEU A 117 -0.96 3.46 12.52
N ASN A 118 -0.07 4.42 12.31
CA ASN A 118 0.43 5.28 13.39
C ASN A 118 -0.65 6.22 13.92
N ARG A 119 -1.53 6.73 13.03
CA ARG A 119 -2.70 7.53 13.46
C ARG A 119 -3.66 6.73 14.33
N THR A 120 -3.92 5.47 13.99
CA THR A 120 -4.80 4.61 14.79
C THR A 120 -4.18 4.24 16.14
N ARG A 121 -2.84 4.10 16.24
CA ARG A 121 -2.13 3.91 17.52
C ARG A 121 -2.23 5.13 18.45
N GLY A 122 -2.11 6.35 17.90
CA GLY A 122 -2.15 7.60 18.68
C GLY A 122 -3.49 7.84 19.40
N ARG A 123 -4.59 7.34 18.85
CA ARG A 123 -5.93 7.45 19.49
C ARG A 123 -6.11 6.54 20.71
N GLY A 124 -5.32 5.47 20.86
CA GLY A 124 -5.47 4.49 21.95
C GLY A 124 -4.76 4.85 23.26
N ARG A 125 -3.90 5.88 23.28
CA ARG A 125 -3.14 6.29 24.48
C ARG A 125 -3.62 7.59 25.14
N GLY A 126 -4.71 8.19 24.66
CA GLY A 126 -5.22 9.47 25.16
C GLY A 126 -6.34 9.39 26.20
N GLY A 127 -6.73 8.19 26.65
CA GLY A 127 -7.96 7.97 27.42
C GLY A 127 -7.77 7.18 28.72
N ALA A 128 -6.80 7.54 29.56
CA ALA A 128 -6.82 7.19 30.99
C ALA A 128 -5.68 7.90 31.73
N ALA A 129 -6.01 8.96 32.47
CA ALA A 129 -5.52 9.26 33.82
C ALA A 129 -5.75 10.74 34.15
N THR A 130 -6.85 11.01 34.83
CA THR A 130 -6.85 12.08 35.83
C THR A 130 -7.53 11.51 37.06
N PRO A 131 -6.79 10.97 38.04
CA PRO A 131 -7.35 10.84 39.36
C PRO A 131 -7.49 12.25 39.91
N ARG A 132 -8.72 12.78 39.88
CA ARG A 132 -9.07 13.99 40.63
C ARG A 132 -9.15 13.60 42.11
N ALA A 133 -8.02 13.71 42.79
CA ALA A 133 -7.99 13.80 44.24
C ALA A 133 -8.30 15.25 44.67
N ALA A 134 -8.81 15.36 45.89
CA ALA A 134 -9.03 16.54 46.72
C ALA A 134 -10.45 17.14 46.73
N GLY A 135 -11.05 17.11 47.92
CA GLY A 135 -12.26 17.83 48.33
C GLY A 135 -13.09 17.01 49.30
#